data_AF-A0A227PII3-F1
#
_entry.id   AF-A0A227PII3-F1
#
_cell.length_a   1.000
_cell.length_b   1.000
_cell.length_c   1.000
_cell.angle_alpha   90.00
_cell.angle_beta   90.00
_cell.angle_gamma   90.00
#
_symmetry.space_group_name_H-M   'P 1'
#
loop_
_entity.id
_entity.type
_entity.pdbx_description
1 polymer ?
#
loop_
_entity_poly.entity_id
_entity_poly.type
_entity_poly.pdbx_seq_one_letter_code
_entity_poly.pdbx_strand_id
1 'polypeptide(L)'
;MINLLGKMMLLWKTVIDGFICLLLLYKFNYKQLLTMKRFTVRVQLHTKEGKHYELDSEAYKVLHAEMERLGFTKTIESVRGSIHDLPSAEYNFMTSNDSITKHHILKEARKAGSSTGQFFSILVTPVSEVGRCWYNLDETEESED
;
A
#
# COMPACT_ATOMS: atom_id res chain seq x y z
N MET A 1 64.62 10.69 -3.17
CA MET A 1 64.04 9.38 -3.54
C MET A 1 62.89 9.09 -2.59
N ILE A 2 61.65 9.31 -3.02
CA ILE A 2 60.46 8.90 -2.25
C ILE A 2 60.41 7.37 -2.37
N ASN A 3 60.59 6.67 -1.25
CA ASN A 3 60.66 5.22 -1.17
C ASN A 3 59.47 4.56 -1.87
N LEU A 4 59.75 3.58 -2.73
CA LEU A 4 58.78 2.80 -3.49
C LEU A 4 57.66 2.22 -2.59
N LEU A 5 58.02 1.86 -1.34
CA LEU A 5 57.09 1.42 -0.30
C LEU A 5 56.01 2.47 0.05
N GLY A 6 56.37 3.75 0.11
CA GLY A 6 55.45 4.83 0.48
C GLY A 6 54.39 5.10 -0.58
N LYS A 7 54.76 4.98 -1.87
CA LYS A 7 53.82 5.07 -2.99
C LYS A 7 52.86 3.87 -3.02
N MET A 8 53.36 2.68 -2.68
CA MET A 8 52.56 1.45 -2.65
C MET A 8 51.54 1.45 -1.50
N MET A 9 51.91 1.95 -0.31
CA MET A 9 50.99 2.14 0.82
C MET A 9 49.90 3.19 0.52
N LEU A 10 50.23 4.26 -0.20
CA LEU A 10 49.26 5.29 -0.57
C LEU A 10 48.22 4.75 -1.56
N LEU A 11 48.68 3.96 -2.55
CA LEU A 11 47.80 3.29 -3.52
C LEU A 11 46.83 2.32 -2.83
N TRP A 12 47.32 1.55 -1.86
CA TRP A 12 46.51 0.60 -1.11
C TRP A 12 45.43 1.27 -0.27
N LYS A 13 45.72 2.42 0.36
CA LYS A 13 44.71 3.21 1.09
C LYS A 13 43.57 3.67 0.18
N THR A 14 43.88 4.24 -0.99
CA THR A 14 42.85 4.69 -1.94
C THR A 14 41.97 3.55 -2.47
N VAL A 15 42.51 2.35 -2.66
CA VAL A 15 41.73 1.18 -3.10
C VAL A 15 40.80 0.69 -1.99
N ILE A 16 41.29 0.66 -0.74
CA ILE A 16 40.49 0.24 0.42
C ILE A 16 39.39 1.26 0.72
N ASP A 17 39.69 2.56 0.67
CA ASP A 17 38.70 3.63 0.90
C ASP A 17 37.60 3.62 -0.17
N GLY A 18 37.95 3.34 -1.43
CA GLY A 18 36.98 3.15 -2.51
C GLY A 18 36.07 1.92 -2.31
N PHE A 19 36.62 0.80 -1.84
CA PHE A 19 35.85 -0.41 -1.54
C PHE A 19 34.92 -0.23 -0.33
N ILE A 20 35.39 0.46 0.72
CA ILE A 20 34.56 0.81 1.88
C ILE A 20 33.44 1.76 1.46
N CYS A 21 33.71 2.75 0.61
CA CYS A 21 32.69 3.65 0.10
C CYS A 21 31.65 2.91 -0.75
N LEU A 22 32.07 1.99 -1.63
CA LEU A 22 31.16 1.15 -2.42
C LEU A 22 30.31 0.22 -1.53
N LEU A 23 30.90 -0.39 -0.51
CA LEU A 23 30.17 -1.24 0.45
C LEU A 23 29.22 -0.44 1.35
N LEU A 24 29.58 0.78 1.73
CA LEU A 24 28.71 1.69 2.48
C LEU A 24 27.57 2.22 1.60
N LEU A 25 27.82 2.56 0.34
CA LEU A 25 26.78 2.91 -0.63
C LEU A 25 25.86 1.72 -0.89
N TYR A 26 26.38 0.50 -1.00
CA TYR A 26 25.58 -0.71 -1.19
C TYR A 26 24.71 -1.03 0.03
N LYS A 27 25.27 -0.92 1.25
CA LYS A 27 24.51 -1.10 2.50
C LYS A 27 23.49 0.01 2.77
N PHE A 28 23.75 1.24 2.30
CA PHE A 28 22.83 2.37 2.43
C PHE A 28 21.67 2.26 1.43
N ASN A 29 21.92 1.74 0.22
CA ASN A 29 20.90 1.62 -0.83
C ASN A 29 19.92 0.45 -0.57
N TYR A 30 20.34 -0.66 0.05
CA TYR A 30 19.45 -1.83 0.24
C TYR A 30 18.38 -1.64 1.32
N LYS A 31 18.56 -0.72 2.27
CA LYS A 31 17.54 -0.39 3.29
C LYS A 31 16.39 0.44 2.73
N GLN A 32 16.49 0.92 1.50
CA GLN A 32 15.43 1.58 0.74
C GLN A 32 14.68 0.63 -0.21
N LEU A 33 14.67 -0.67 0.07
CA LEU A 33 13.55 -1.50 -0.36
C LEU A 33 12.30 -1.00 0.37
N LEU A 34 11.67 0.04 -0.19
CA LEU A 34 10.40 0.62 0.25
C LEU A 34 9.43 -0.53 0.49
N THR A 35 9.20 -0.88 1.75
CA THR A 35 8.21 -1.88 2.08
C THR A 35 6.85 -1.25 1.80
N MET A 36 6.25 -1.63 0.67
CA MET A 36 4.91 -1.17 0.31
C MET A 36 3.95 -1.64 1.39
N LYS A 37 3.43 -0.71 2.19
CA LYS A 37 2.39 -0.99 3.19
C LYS A 37 1.08 -1.19 2.48
N ARG A 38 0.37 -2.24 2.86
CA ARG A 38 -0.93 -2.59 2.30
C ARG A 38 -1.96 -2.69 3.43
N PHE A 39 -3.16 -2.21 3.15
CA PHE A 39 -4.28 -2.28 4.07
C PHE A 39 -5.51 -2.78 3.33
N THR A 40 -6.26 -3.67 3.98
CA THR A 40 -7.65 -3.95 3.60
C THR A 40 -8.56 -3.08 4.48
N VAL A 41 -9.47 -2.36 3.85
CA VAL A 41 -10.45 -1.51 4.52
C VAL A 41 -11.83 -1.97 4.14
N ARG A 42 -12.65 -2.26 5.14
CA ARG A 42 -14.07 -2.58 4.95
C ARG A 42 -14.93 -1.45 5.52
N VAL A 43 -15.84 -0.91 4.70
CA VAL A 43 -16.77 0.14 5.09
C VAL A 43 -18.21 -0.34 4.91
N GLN A 44 -18.84 -0.74 6.01
CA GLN A 44 -20.21 -1.24 6.01
C GLN A 44 -21.19 -0.09 6.27
N LEU A 45 -21.97 0.27 5.26
CA LEU A 45 -23.09 1.19 5.41
C LEU A 45 -24.28 0.47 6.07
N HIS A 46 -25.00 1.21 6.92
CA HIS A 46 -26.20 0.72 7.58
C HIS A 46 -27.20 1.85 7.86
N THR A 47 -28.47 1.50 8.02
CA THR A 47 -29.54 2.43 8.41
C THR A 47 -29.43 2.77 9.90
N LYS A 48 -30.22 3.74 10.37
CA LYS A 48 -30.29 4.12 11.79
C LYS A 48 -30.71 2.94 12.68
N GLU A 49 -31.49 2.02 12.15
CA GLU A 49 -31.97 0.81 12.81
C GLU A 49 -30.95 -0.34 12.75
N GLY A 50 -29.78 -0.11 12.16
CA GLY A 50 -28.70 -1.11 12.04
C GLY A 50 -28.88 -2.10 10.88
N LYS A 51 -29.81 -1.86 9.95
CA LYS A 51 -29.97 -2.71 8.75
C LYS A 51 -28.91 -2.38 7.71
N HIS A 52 -28.42 -3.38 6.99
CA HIS A 52 -27.47 -3.16 5.91
C HIS A 52 -28.15 -2.58 4.67
N TYR A 53 -27.46 -1.67 3.99
CA TYR A 53 -27.86 -1.23 2.65
C TYR A 53 -27.53 -2.31 1.61
N GLU A 54 -28.32 -2.35 0.54
CA GLU A 54 -27.99 -3.12 -0.66
C GLU A 54 -26.69 -2.58 -1.27
N LEU A 55 -25.83 -3.49 -1.73
CA LEU A 55 -24.45 -3.17 -2.12
C LEU A 55 -24.36 -2.38 -3.44
N ASP A 56 -25.42 -2.42 -4.25
CA ASP A 56 -25.61 -1.69 -5.52
C ASP A 56 -26.35 -0.36 -5.34
N SER A 57 -26.74 -0.01 -4.11
CA SER A 57 -27.44 1.24 -3.80
C SER A 57 -26.60 2.48 -4.14
N GLU A 58 -27.30 3.60 -4.40
CA GLU A 58 -26.67 4.91 -4.66
C GLU A 58 -25.71 5.32 -3.53
N ALA A 59 -25.99 4.93 -2.28
CA ALA A 59 -25.11 5.21 -1.15
C ALA A 59 -23.74 4.54 -1.29
N TYR A 60 -23.71 3.30 -1.81
CA TYR A 60 -22.46 2.59 -2.08
C TYR A 60 -21.73 3.14 -3.32
N LYS A 61 -22.45 3.66 -4.32
CA LYS A 61 -21.83 4.36 -5.47
C LYS A 61 -21.11 5.64 -5.02
N VAL A 62 -21.76 6.45 -4.18
CA VAL A 62 -21.13 7.65 -3.59
C VAL A 62 -19.93 7.27 -2.73
N LEU A 63 -20.07 6.23 -1.89
CA LEU A 63 -18.96 5.75 -1.08
C LEU A 63 -17.77 5.33 -1.95
N HIS A 64 -18.03 4.57 -3.02
CA HIS A 64 -16.98 4.08 -3.90
C HIS A 64 -16.22 5.23 -4.55
N ALA A 65 -16.93 6.21 -5.13
CA ALA A 65 -16.32 7.37 -5.76
C ALA A 65 -15.44 8.17 -4.78
N GLU A 66 -15.88 8.32 -3.52
CA GLU A 66 -15.13 9.05 -2.51
C GLU A 66 -13.93 8.28 -1.96
N MET A 67 -14.05 6.95 -1.84
CA MET A 67 -12.93 6.08 -1.53
C MET A 67 -11.87 6.15 -2.64
N GLU A 68 -12.27 6.06 -3.91
CA GLU A 68 -11.37 6.19 -5.05
C GLU A 68 -10.65 7.54 -5.07
N ARG A 69 -11.39 8.64 -4.87
CA ARG A 69 -10.82 10.00 -4.77
C ARG A 69 -9.76 10.14 -3.66
N LEU A 70 -9.86 9.33 -2.59
CA LEU A 70 -8.90 9.31 -1.48
C LEU A 70 -7.74 8.30 -1.69
N GLY A 71 -7.65 7.68 -2.86
CA GLY A 71 -6.57 6.76 -3.22
C GLY A 71 -6.81 5.31 -2.79
N PHE A 72 -8.04 4.95 -2.45
CA PHE A 72 -8.42 3.55 -2.25
C PHE A 72 -8.79 2.91 -3.58
N THR A 73 -8.54 1.61 -3.71
CA THR A 73 -8.89 0.83 -4.91
C THR A 73 -9.86 -0.27 -4.54
N LYS A 74 -10.76 -0.64 -5.45
CA LYS A 74 -11.61 -1.82 -5.29
C LYS A 74 -10.94 -3.09 -5.80
N THR A 75 -9.68 -3.00 -6.22
CA THR A 75 -8.97 -4.12 -6.82
C THR A 75 -7.81 -4.58 -5.96
N ILE A 76 -7.41 -5.82 -6.17
CA ILE A 76 -6.25 -6.45 -5.58
C ILE A 76 -5.43 -7.13 -6.68
N GLU A 77 -4.11 -6.91 -6.64
CA GLU A 77 -3.18 -7.59 -7.55
C GLU A 77 -2.72 -8.91 -6.92
N SER A 78 -2.80 -9.99 -7.69
CA SER A 78 -2.26 -11.30 -7.32
C SER A 78 -0.74 -11.33 -7.43
N VAL A 79 -0.10 -12.34 -6.82
CA VAL A 79 1.35 -12.57 -7.00
C VAL A 79 1.75 -12.88 -8.45
N ARG A 80 0.78 -13.19 -9.32
CA ARG A 80 0.98 -13.48 -10.74
C ARG A 80 0.70 -12.27 -11.64
N GLY A 81 0.33 -11.12 -11.07
CA GLY A 81 0.01 -9.89 -11.81
C GLY A 81 -1.47 -9.74 -12.20
N SER A 82 -2.30 -10.77 -12.06
CA SER A 82 -3.75 -10.64 -12.32
C SER A 82 -4.41 -9.68 -11.32
N ILE A 83 -5.26 -8.79 -11.83
CA ILE A 83 -6.05 -7.84 -11.04
C ILE A 83 -7.44 -8.45 -10.81
N HIS A 84 -7.87 -8.44 -9.55
CA HIS A 84 -9.19 -8.96 -9.16
C HIS A 84 -9.99 -7.90 -8.42
N ASP A 85 -11.31 -7.94 -8.59
CA ASP A 85 -12.23 -7.11 -7.82
C ASP A 85 -12.38 -7.65 -6.39
N LEU A 86 -12.24 -6.77 -5.41
CA LEU A 86 -12.52 -7.08 -4.02
C LEU A 86 -14.04 -7.19 -3.80
N PRO A 87 -14.46 -7.95 -2.77
CA PRO A 87 -15.85 -7.99 -2.36
C PRO A 87 -16.42 -6.59 -2.14
N SER A 88 -17.71 -6.44 -2.38
CA SER A 88 -18.38 -5.15 -2.14
C SER A 88 -18.14 -4.67 -0.71
N ALA A 89 -18.04 -3.34 -0.56
CA ALA A 89 -17.68 -2.68 0.70
C ALA A 89 -16.24 -2.89 1.18
N GLU A 90 -15.39 -3.62 0.44
CA GLU A 90 -13.96 -3.77 0.73
C GLU A 90 -13.10 -2.99 -0.27
N TYR A 91 -11.98 -2.49 0.25
CA TYR A 91 -11.07 -1.60 -0.46
C TYR A 91 -9.63 -1.92 -0.09
N ASN A 92 -8.74 -1.72 -1.04
CA ASN A 92 -7.31 -1.85 -0.90
C ASN A 92 -6.68 -0.46 -0.84
N PHE A 93 -5.72 -0.28 0.08
CA PHE A 93 -4.90 0.92 0.14
C PHE A 93 -3.43 0.51 0.19
N MET A 94 -2.63 1.05 -0.73
CA MET A 94 -1.21 0.76 -0.85
C MET A 94 -0.41 2.05 -0.78
N THR A 95 0.68 2.05 -0.01
CA THR A 95 1.54 3.22 0.10
C THR A 95 2.98 2.83 0.41
N SER A 96 3.91 3.57 -0.18
CA SER A 96 5.33 3.51 0.14
C SER A 96 5.72 4.48 1.27
N ASN A 97 4.77 5.28 1.75
CA ASN A 97 5.03 6.27 2.80
C ASN A 97 4.93 5.62 4.20
N ASP A 98 6.08 5.53 4.87
CA ASP A 98 6.17 4.96 6.20
C ASP A 98 5.44 5.74 7.30
N SER A 99 5.17 7.04 7.11
CA SER A 99 4.43 7.84 8.08
C SER A 99 2.94 7.51 8.12
N ILE A 100 2.43 6.82 7.09
CA ILE A 100 1.02 6.44 7.01
C ILE A 100 0.77 5.24 7.92
N THR A 101 -0.15 5.42 8.86
CA THR A 101 -0.56 4.41 9.84
C THR A 101 -2.01 4.00 9.62
N LYS A 102 -2.42 2.86 10.20
CA LYS A 102 -3.83 2.42 10.17
C LYS A 102 -4.83 3.48 10.65
N HIS A 103 -4.43 4.35 11.58
CA HIS A 103 -5.28 5.44 12.08
C HIS A 103 -5.45 6.56 11.04
N HIS A 104 -4.42 6.84 10.24
CA HIS A 104 -4.54 7.75 9.10
C HIS A 104 -5.52 7.18 8.08
N ILE A 105 -5.38 5.90 7.72
CA ILE A 105 -6.30 5.20 6.81
C ILE A 105 -7.73 5.21 7.33
N LEU A 106 -7.94 4.93 8.63
CA LEU A 106 -9.24 4.99 9.27
C LEU A 106 -9.85 6.40 9.18
N LYS A 107 -9.05 7.45 9.38
CA LYS A 107 -9.50 8.84 9.27
C LYS A 107 -9.95 9.18 7.84
N GLU A 108 -9.21 8.76 6.83
CA GLU A 108 -9.58 8.99 5.42
C GLU A 108 -10.83 8.18 5.04
N ALA A 109 -10.89 6.89 5.38
CA ALA A 109 -12.08 6.07 5.16
C ALA A 109 -13.33 6.64 5.88
N ARG A 110 -13.16 7.25 7.05
CA ARG A 110 -14.25 7.95 7.76
C ARG A 110 -14.77 9.14 6.95
N LYS A 111 -13.90 9.91 6.28
CA LYS A 111 -14.34 11.03 5.44
C LYS A 111 -15.23 10.54 4.30
N ALA A 112 -14.82 9.47 3.62
CA ALA A 112 -15.62 8.83 2.56
C ALA A 112 -16.92 8.21 3.11
N GLY A 113 -16.90 7.59 4.30
CA GLY A 113 -18.13 7.13 4.94
C GLY A 113 -19.10 8.29 5.21
N SER A 114 -18.60 9.42 5.72
CA SER A 114 -19.40 10.59 6.06
C SER A 114 -20.01 11.31 4.85
N SER A 115 -19.37 11.30 3.69
CA SER A 115 -19.92 11.94 2.48
C SER A 115 -21.18 11.26 1.95
N THR A 116 -21.42 9.99 2.32
CA THR A 116 -22.65 9.26 1.95
C THR A 116 -23.90 9.75 2.68
N GLY A 117 -23.72 10.49 3.79
CA GLY A 117 -24.82 10.86 4.70
C GLY A 117 -25.43 9.68 5.49
N GLN A 118 -24.85 8.49 5.41
CA GLN A 118 -25.35 7.28 6.07
C GLN A 118 -24.64 6.98 7.40
N PHE A 119 -25.20 6.05 8.17
CA PHE A 119 -24.48 5.42 9.27
C PHE A 119 -23.52 4.36 8.71
N PHE A 120 -22.34 4.23 9.32
CA PHE A 120 -21.31 3.35 8.81
C PHE A 120 -20.38 2.82 9.89
N SER A 121 -19.82 1.64 9.62
CA SER A 121 -18.80 0.98 10.44
C SER A 121 -17.58 0.71 9.58
N ILE A 122 -16.38 0.89 10.15
CA ILE A 122 -15.12 0.75 9.42
C ILE A 122 -14.21 -0.24 10.14
N LEU A 123 -13.65 -1.18 9.38
CA LEU A 123 -12.56 -2.05 9.81
C LEU A 123 -11.34 -1.80 8.92
N VAL A 124 -10.19 -1.53 9.55
CA VAL A 124 -8.90 -1.36 8.85
C VAL A 124 -7.94 -2.45 9.32
N THR A 125 -7.50 -3.29 8.38
CA THR A 125 -6.60 -4.41 8.64
C THR A 125 -5.30 -4.19 7.88
N PRO A 126 -4.17 -3.93 8.57
CA PRO A 126 -2.86 -3.97 7.95
C PRO A 126 -2.56 -5.38 7.43
N VAL A 127 -2.08 -5.47 6.20
CA VAL A 127 -1.65 -6.73 5.60
C VAL A 127 -0.18 -6.96 5.98
N SER A 128 0.09 -8.04 6.71
CA SER A 128 1.44 -8.45 7.09
C SER A 128 2.08 -9.34 6.01
N GLU A 129 3.32 -9.77 6.24
CA GLU A 129 4.07 -10.63 5.31
C GLU A 129 3.40 -11.98 5.02
N VAL A 130 2.54 -12.47 5.92
CA VAL A 130 1.77 -13.71 5.72
C VAL A 130 0.66 -13.52 4.66
N GLY A 131 0.37 -12.28 4.29
CA GLY A 131 -0.40 -11.94 3.09
C GLY A 131 -1.92 -11.98 3.25
N ARG A 132 -2.59 -12.01 2.09
CA ARG A 132 -4.05 -12.17 1.94
C ARG A 132 -4.29 -13.41 1.10
N CYS A 133 -5.38 -14.11 1.37
CA CYS A 133 -5.91 -15.16 0.51
C CYS A 133 -7.37 -14.83 0.16
N TRP A 134 -7.78 -15.27 -1.01
CA TRP A 134 -9.13 -15.11 -1.51
C TRP A 134 -9.51 -16.32 -2.37
N TYR A 135 -10.80 -16.45 -2.61
CA TYR A 135 -11.37 -17.50 -3.44
C TYR A 135 -12.50 -16.89 -4.26
N ASN A 136 -12.53 -17.21 -5.56
CA ASN A 136 -13.60 -16.81 -6.47
C ASN A 136 -13.85 -15.28 -6.52
N LEU A 137 -12.77 -14.49 -6.65
CA LEU A 137 -12.88 -13.08 -7.02
C LEU A 137 -12.84 -12.96 -8.54
N ASP A 138 -13.68 -12.09 -9.07
CA ASP A 138 -13.74 -11.83 -10.51
C ASP A 138 -12.46 -11.11 -10.96
N GLU A 139 -11.91 -11.51 -12.10
CA GLU A 139 -10.80 -10.80 -12.73
C GLU A 139 -11.32 -9.50 -13.36
N THR A 140 -10.61 -8.41 -13.14
CA THR A 140 -10.94 -7.12 -13.77
C THR A 140 -10.40 -7.17 -15.20
N GLU A 141 -11.26 -7.23 -16.21
CA GLU A 141 -10.82 -7.09 -17.61
C GLU A 141 -10.35 -5.64 -17.81
N GLU A 142 -9.05 -5.44 -18.06
CA GLU A 142 -8.56 -4.15 -18.55
C GLU A 142 -9.23 -3.91 -19.92
N SER A 143 -10.14 -2.94 -19.99
CA SER A 143 -10.68 -2.51 -21.28
C SER A 143 -9.53 -1.95 -22.11
N GLU A 144 -9.17 -2.64 -23.18
CA GLU A 144 -8.28 -2.13 -24.23
C GLU A 144 -8.96 -0.92 -24.90
N ASP A 145 -8.70 0.28 -24.37
CA ASP A 145 -9.04 1.57 -24.99
C ASP A 145 -7.90 2.07 -25.90
#